data_AF-A0A7L4NTH5-F1
#
_entry.id   AF-A0A7L4NTH5-F1
#
_cell.length_a   1.000
_cell.length_b   1.000
_cell.length_c   1.000
_cell.angle_alpha   90.00
_cell.angle_beta   90.00
_cell.angle_gamma   90.00
#
_symmetry.space_group_name_H-M   'P 1'
#
loop_
_entity.id
_entity.type
_entity.pdbx_description
1 polymer ?
#
loop_
_entity_poly.entity_id
_entity_poly.type
_entity_poly.pdbx_seq_one_letter_code
_entity_poly.pdbx_strand_id
1 'polypeptide(L)' 'KKATDPNECIICHRVLSCQSALKMHYRTHTGERPFKCKICGRAFTTKGNLKTHYSVHRAMPPLRVQHSCPICQKKF' A
#
# COMPACT_ATOMS: atom_id res chain seq x y z
N LYS A 1 31.53 17.37 -14.47
CA LYS A 1 30.35 17.21 -13.57
C LYS A 1 29.77 15.83 -13.86
N LYS A 2 29.89 14.85 -12.96
CA LYS A 2 29.33 13.50 -13.21
C LYS A 2 27.81 13.62 -13.19
N ALA A 3 27.15 13.25 -14.29
CA ALA A 3 25.71 13.10 -14.34
C ALA A 3 25.36 11.84 -13.53
N THR A 4 24.82 12.01 -12.33
CA THR A 4 24.14 10.94 -11.60
C THR A 4 22.95 10.48 -12.42
N ASP A 5 22.80 9.17 -12.62
CA ASP A 5 21.69 8.63 -13.39
C ASP A 5 20.36 9.03 -12.71
N PRO A 6 19.38 9.59 -13.44
CA PRO A 6 18.12 10.06 -12.85
C PRO A 6 17.34 8.96 -12.12
N ASN A 7 17.63 7.70 -12.42
CA ASN A 7 16.95 6.53 -11.86
C ASN A 7 17.80 5.80 -10.81
N GLU A 8 18.92 6.37 -10.37
CA GLU A 8 19.74 5.81 -9.30
C GLU A 8 19.12 6.10 -7.92
N CYS A 9 19.01 5.05 -7.10
CA CYS A 9 18.65 5.18 -5.70
C CYS A 9 19.84 5.66 -4.88
N ILE A 10 19.71 6.79 -4.18
CA ILE A 10 20.79 7.35 -3.37
C ILE A 10 21.10 6.55 -2.08
N ILE A 11 20.22 5.62 -1.69
CA ILE A 11 20.36 4.85 -0.45
C ILE A 11 21.15 3.56 -0.69
N CYS A 12 20.91 2.89 -1.82
CA CYS A 12 21.53 1.61 -2.16
C CYS A 12 22.22 1.57 -3.52
N HIS A 13 22.32 2.72 -4.20
CA HIS A 13 22.99 2.90 -5.50
C HIS A 13 22.50 1.99 -6.63
N ARG A 14 21.28 1.45 -6.49
CA ARG A 14 20.66 0.64 -7.53
C ARG A 14 20.05 1.55 -8.59
N VAL A 15 20.39 1.29 -9.85
CA VAL A 15 19.78 1.95 -11.01
C VAL A 15 18.48 1.23 -11.37
N LEU A 16 17.39 1.99 -11.46
CA LEU A 16 16.06 1.48 -11.79
C LEU A 16 15.72 1.81 -13.25
N SER A 17 14.74 1.10 -13.81
CA SER A 17 14.37 1.27 -15.23
C SER A 17 13.67 2.59 -15.55
N CYS A 18 13.04 3.23 -14.56
CA CYS A 18 12.35 4.50 -14.71
C CYS A 18 12.09 5.19 -13.36
N GLN A 19 11.75 6.48 -13.41
CA GLN A 19 11.51 7.31 -12.22
C GLN A 19 10.34 6.80 -11.36
N SER A 20 9.30 6.22 -11.98
CA SER A 20 8.16 5.64 -11.25
C SER A 20 8.57 4.37 -10.48
N ALA A 21 9.45 3.55 -11.08
CA ALA A 21 10.05 2.41 -10.40
C ALA A 21 10.95 2.90 -9.25
N LEU A 22 11.77 3.94 -9.46
CA LEU A 22 12.60 4.53 -8.42
C LEU A 22 11.75 5.06 -7.24
N LYS A 23 10.65 5.77 -7.52
CA LYS A 23 9.72 6.25 -6.49
C LYS A 23 9.08 5.10 -5.70
N MET A 24 8.69 4.02 -6.37
CA MET A 24 8.17 2.83 -5.70
C MET A 24 9.25 2.12 -4.88
N HIS A 25 10.49 2.10 -5.38
CA HIS A 25 11.64 1.55 -4.68
C HIS A 25 11.95 2.32 -3.41
N TYR A 26 11.85 3.66 -3.39
CA TYR A 26 12.04 4.42 -2.15
C TYR A 26 11.11 4.00 -1.01
N ARG A 27 9.90 3.49 -1.32
CA ARG A 27 8.98 2.95 -0.33
C ARG A 27 9.53 1.71 0.40
N THR A 28 10.49 1.00 -0.17
CA THR A 28 11.14 -0.14 0.50
C THR A 28 12.09 0.32 1.60
N HIS A 29 12.65 1.52 1.48
CA HIS A 29 13.52 2.12 2.50
C HIS A 29 12.71 2.82 3.59
N THR A 30 11.69 3.58 3.21
CA THR A 30 10.87 4.35 4.17
C THR A 30 9.79 3.51 4.84
N GLY A 31 9.48 2.33 4.31
CA GLY A 31 8.35 1.52 4.76
C GLY A 31 6.98 2.12 4.42
N GLU A 32 6.92 3.18 3.59
CA GLU A 32 5.68 3.87 3.26
C GLU A 32 4.72 2.93 2.50
N ARG A 33 3.52 2.76 3.07
CA ARG A 33 2.45 1.93 2.50
C ARG A 33 1.17 2.76 2.35
N PRO A 34 1.08 3.58 1.30
CA PRO A 34 -0.03 4.53 1.15
C PRO A 34 -1.36 3.84 0.85
N PHE A 35 -1.34 2.61 0.32
CA PHE A 35 -2.55 1.90 -0.09
C PHE A 35 -3.08 1.01 1.03
N LYS A 36 -4.01 1.54 1.84
CA LYS A 36 -4.63 0.81 2.95
C LYS A 36 -5.91 0.10 2.50
N CYS A 37 -6.06 -1.15 2.91
CA CYS A 37 -7.31 -1.88 2.79
C CYS A 37 -8.33 -1.28 3.77
N LYS A 38 -9.48 -0.83 3.26
CA LYS A 38 -10.55 -0.26 4.10
C LYS A 38 -11.27 -1.31 4.95
N ILE A 39 -11.05 -2.58 4.65
CA ILE A 39 -11.74 -3.70 5.25
C ILE A 39 -10.98 -4.25 6.46
N CYS A 40 -9.69 -4.58 6.29
CA CYS A 40 -8.85 -5.13 7.36
C CYS A 40 -7.72 -4.21 7.82
N GLY A 41 -7.61 -2.99 7.27
CA GLY A 41 -6.57 -2.04 7.61
C GLY A 41 -5.17 -2.35 7.05
N ARG A 42 -4.97 -3.51 6.41
CA ARG A 42 -3.67 -3.92 5.86
C ARG A 42 -3.17 -2.94 4.80
N ALA A 43 -1.93 -2.51 4.92
CA ALA A 43 -1.32 -1.51 4.04
C ALA A 43 -0.38 -2.13 2.99
N PHE A 44 -0.40 -1.60 1.77
CA PHE A 44 0.35 -2.06 0.62
C PHE A 44 1.16 -0.91 -0.02
N THR A 45 2.27 -1.27 -0.66
CA THR A 45 3.16 -0.32 -1.36
C THR A 45 2.65 0.06 -2.75
N THR A 46 1.76 -0.73 -3.35
CA THR A 46 1.21 -0.50 -4.69
C THR A 46 -0.31 -0.71 -4.74
N LYS A 47 -0.97 0.00 -5.66
CA LYS A 47 -2.42 -0.15 -5.93
C LYS A 47 -2.76 -1.53 -6.48
N GLY A 48 -1.89 -2.12 -7.31
CA GLY A 48 -2.07 -3.46 -7.85
C GLY A 48 -2.15 -4.53 -6.75
N ASN A 49 -1.22 -4.48 -5.80
CA ASN A 49 -1.21 -5.42 -4.67
C ASN A 49 -2.46 -5.27 -3.79
N LEU A 50 -2.92 -4.04 -3.55
CA LEU A 50 -4.18 -3.80 -2.86
C LEU A 50 -5.38 -4.37 -3.63
N LYS A 51 -5.42 -4.19 -4.97
CA LYS A 51 -6.50 -4.72 -5.81
C LYS A 51 -6.56 -6.25 -5.76
N THR A 52 -5.42 -6.91 -5.89
CA THR A 52 -5.33 -8.37 -5.76
C THR A 52 -5.74 -8.80 -4.35
N HIS A 53 -5.33 -8.07 -3.31
CA HIS A 53 -5.74 -8.38 -1.94
C HIS A 53 -7.26 -8.31 -1.72
N TYR A 54 -7.99 -7.43 -2.40
CA TYR A 54 -9.46 -7.40 -2.30
C TYR A 54 -10.14 -8.69 -2.74
N SER A 55 -9.50 -9.54 -3.56
CA SER A 55 -10.06 -10.86 -3.91
C SER A 55 -10.13 -11.78 -2.69
N VAL A 56 -9.21 -11.65 -1.74
CA VAL A 56 -9.22 -12.41 -0.48
C VAL A 56 -10.48 -12.09 0.33
N HIS A 57 -10.91 -10.83 0.36
CA HIS A 57 -12.16 -10.43 1.02
C HIS A 57 -13.42 -10.87 0.27
N ARG A 58 -13.33 -11.24 -1.01
CA ARG A 58 -14.44 -11.85 -1.75
C ARG A 58 -14.56 -13.35 -1.46
N ALA A 59 -13.43 -14.05 -1.41
CA ALA A 59 -13.38 -15.49 -1.13
C ALA A 59 -13.59 -15.80 0.37
N MET A 60 -13.11 -14.90 1.23
CA MET A 60 -13.27 -14.93 2.68
C MET A 60 -13.77 -13.55 3.12
N PRO A 61 -15.09 -13.31 3.04
CA PRO A 61 -15.68 -12.10 3.57
C PRO A 61 -15.23 -11.91 5.02
N PRO A 62 -14.75 -10.72 5.40
CA PRO A 62 -14.63 -10.43 6.81
C PRO A 62 -16.03 -10.55 7.39
N LEU A 63 -16.10 -11.12 8.59
CA LEU A 63 -17.26 -10.95 9.44
C LEU A 63 -17.58 -9.46 9.43
N ARG A 64 -18.73 -9.12 8.84
CA ARG A 64 -19.23 -7.76 8.73
C ARG A 64 -19.24 -7.21 10.15
N VAL A 65 -18.26 -6.37 10.50
CA VAL A 65 -18.27 -5.72 11.81
C VAL A 65 -19.41 -4.73 11.75
N GLN A 66 -20.59 -5.16 12.18
CA GLN A 66 -21.68 -4.25 12.47
C GLN A 66 -21.21 -3.42 13.66
N HIS A 67 -20.66 -2.24 13.38
CA HIS A 67 -20.44 -1.24 14.40
C HIS A 67 -21.82 -0.73 14.81
N SER A 68 -22.42 -1.43 15.78
CA SER A 68 -23.58 -0.92 16.50
C SER A 68 -23.08 -0.27 17.78
N CYS A 69 -23.50 0.98 17.96
CA CYS A 69 -23.32 1.71 19.21
C CYS A 69 -24.11 0.99 20.32
N PRO A 70 -23.48 0.43 21.37
CA PRO A 70 -24.20 -0.31 22.42
C PRO A 70 -25.16 0.58 23.24
N ILE A 71 -25.02 1.90 23.13
CA ILE A 71 -25.84 2.90 23.82
C ILE A 71 -27.02 3.36 22.95
N CYS A 72 -26.86 3.39 21.62
CA CYS A 72 -27.78 4.07 20.71
C CYS A 72 -28.30 3.23 19.53
N GLN A 73 -27.85 1.98 19.40
CA GLN A 73 -28.26 0.96 18.40
C GLN A 73 -28.28 1.40 16.92
N LYS A 74 -27.71 2.57 16.58
CA LYS A 74 -27.52 3.00 15.20
C LYS A 74 -26.44 2.15 14.53
N LYS A 75 -26.76 1.70 13.32
CA LYS A 75 -25.87 0.95 12.43
C LYS A 75 -25.17 1.96 11.53
N PHE A 76 -23.84 1.97 11.55
CA PHE A 76 -22.99 2.78 10.67
C PHE A 76 -22.35 1.90 9.60
#